data_AF-A0A4Y2ARX4-F1
#
_entry.id   AF-A0A4Y2ARX4-F1
#
_cell.length_a   1.000
_cell.length_b   1.000
_cell.length_c   1.000
_cell.angle_alpha   90.00
_cell.angle_beta   90.00
_cell.angle_gamma   90.00
#
_symmetry.space_group_name_H-M   'P 1'
#
loop_
_entity.id
_entity.type
_entity.pdbx_description
1 polymer ?
#
loop_
_entity_poly.entity_id
_entity_poly.type
_entity_poly.pdbx_seq_one_letter_code
_entity_poly.pdbx_strand_id
1 'polypeptide(L)'
;MSLLALDEETFSSEEVCYDWFVDNGASKHITNNSNYFTNFEVFESLHGVTAANGKILPAIGKGTLKIVTKVNGEKQFKELKEVWLVPGIN
;
A
#
# COMPACT_ATOMS: atom_id res chain seq x y z
N MET A 1 -32.35 -29.89 27.21
CA MET A 1 -30.96 -29.49 27.50
C MET A 1 -30.22 -29.50 26.17
N SER A 2 -29.90 -28.30 25.65
CA SER A 2 -28.53 -27.74 25.55
C SER A 2 -27.91 -28.12 24.19
N LEU A 3 -28.02 -27.30 23.14
CA LEU A 3 -27.34 -26.02 22.80
C LEU A 3 -26.06 -26.24 21.96
N LEU A 4 -26.09 -25.66 20.74
CA LEU A 4 -25.03 -24.97 19.96
C LEU A 4 -23.79 -25.80 19.57
N ALA A 5 -23.52 -26.12 18.30
CA ALA A 5 -23.23 -25.29 17.11
C ALA A 5 -21.87 -24.56 17.18
N LEU A 6 -20.92 -25.12 16.40
CA LEU A 6 -19.68 -24.58 15.81
C LEU A 6 -19.04 -23.36 16.50
N ASP A 7 -17.91 -23.60 17.15
CA ASP A 7 -16.85 -22.60 17.29
C ASP A 7 -15.93 -22.73 16.06
N GLU A 8 -16.22 -21.91 15.05
CA GLU A 8 -15.25 -21.58 14.01
C GLU A 8 -14.41 -20.45 14.61
N GLU A 9 -13.25 -20.82 15.17
CA GLU A 9 -12.35 -19.88 15.81
C GLU A 9 -12.10 -18.71 14.84
N THR A 10 -12.67 -17.57 15.20
CA THR A 10 -12.54 -16.35 14.42
C THR A 10 -11.09 -15.88 14.58
N PHE A 11 -10.23 -16.27 13.64
CA PHE A 11 -8.90 -15.70 13.48
C PHE A 11 -9.09 -14.23 13.09
N SER A 12 -9.31 -13.39 14.10
CA SER A 12 -9.21 -11.95 13.99
C SER A 12 -7.73 -11.63 13.83
N SER A 13 -7.21 -11.80 12.60
CA SER A 13 -6.00 -11.08 12.22
C SER A 13 -6.32 -9.61 12.40
N GLU A 14 -5.61 -8.94 13.31
CA GLU A 14 -5.55 -7.49 13.33
C GLU A 14 -5.14 -7.06 11.92
N GLU A 15 -6.10 -6.62 11.12
CA GLU A 15 -5.84 -5.97 9.85
C GLU A 15 -5.05 -4.72 10.19
N VAL A 16 -3.72 -4.79 10.08
CA VAL A 16 -2.83 -3.64 10.22
C VAL A 16 -3.20 -2.69 9.08
N CYS A 17 -4.15 -1.80 9.37
CA CYS A 17 -4.64 -0.80 8.45
C CYS A 17 -3.59 0.30 8.42
N TYR A 18 -2.76 0.30 7.38
CA TYR A 18 -1.86 1.41 7.11
C TYR A 18 -2.67 2.56 6.51
N ASP A 19 -2.53 3.75 7.09
CA ASP A 19 -3.15 4.96 6.55
C ASP A 19 -2.52 5.33 5.20
N TRP A 20 -3.37 5.66 4.23
CA TRP A 20 -2.96 6.18 2.93
C TRP A 20 -3.15 7.70 2.89
N PHE A 21 -2.10 8.42 2.53
CA PHE A 21 -2.12 9.87 2.40
C PHE A 21 -2.28 10.28 0.93
N VAL A 22 -3.23 11.18 0.67
CA VAL A 22 -3.40 11.82 -0.64
C VAL A 22 -2.74 13.18 -0.60
N ASP A 23 -1.58 13.30 -1.24
CA ASP A 23 -0.75 14.50 -1.25
C ASP A 23 -0.59 15.04 -2.66
N ASN A 24 -1.08 16.25 -2.91
CA ASN A 24 -0.93 16.92 -4.21
C ASN A 24 0.48 17.48 -4.45
N GLY A 25 1.33 17.53 -3.42
CA GLY A 25 2.75 17.88 -3.53
C GLY A 25 3.64 16.69 -3.88
N ALA A 26 3.14 15.45 -3.78
CA ALA A 26 3.91 14.26 -4.08
C ALA A 26 4.04 14.04 -5.61
N SER A 27 5.28 13.81 -6.06
CA SER A 27 5.57 13.57 -7.49
C SER A 27 5.41 12.11 -7.94
N LYS A 28 5.18 11.19 -6.99
CA LYS A 28 5.12 9.74 -7.19
C LYS A 28 4.16 9.13 -6.16
N HIS A 29 3.50 8.03 -6.54
CA HIS A 29 2.85 7.15 -5.59
C HIS A 29 3.92 6.27 -4.92
N ILE A 30 3.87 6.13 -3.59
CA ILE A 30 4.89 5.43 -2.82
C ILE A 30 4.22 4.51 -1.79
N THR A 31 4.82 3.34 -1.56
CA THR A 31 4.52 2.45 -0.44
C THR A 31 5.84 1.96 0.17
N ASN A 32 5.84 1.65 1.47
CA ASN A 32 6.94 0.92 2.11
C ASN A 32 6.71 -0.60 2.14
N ASN A 33 5.53 -1.06 1.72
CA ASN A 33 5.11 -2.45 1.82
C ASN A 33 5.06 -3.12 0.43
N SER A 34 5.91 -4.12 0.23
CA SER A 34 6.00 -4.89 -1.01
C SER A 34 4.82 -5.85 -1.23
N ASN A 35 4.07 -6.20 -0.19
CA ASN A 35 3.01 -7.21 -0.29
C ASN A 35 1.77 -6.70 -1.03
N TYR A 36 1.67 -5.39 -1.29
CA TYR A 36 0.53 -4.80 -1.99
C TYR A 36 0.63 -4.89 -3.52
N PHE A 37 1.81 -5.22 -4.06
CA PHE A 37 2.04 -5.24 -5.49
C PHE A 37 1.42 -6.47 -6.14
N THR A 38 0.62 -6.26 -7.19
CA THR A 38 0.12 -7.34 -8.07
C THR A 38 1.11 -7.65 -9.20
N ASN A 39 1.94 -6.69 -9.54
CA ASN A 39 3.13 -6.82 -10.37
C ASN A 39 4.22 -5.92 -9.78
N PHE A 40 5.47 -6.33 -9.93
CA PHE A 40 6.60 -5.58 -9.42
C PHE A 40 7.82 -5.82 -10.30
N GLU A 41 8.50 -4.74 -10.66
CA GLU A 41 9.79 -4.75 -11.33
C GLU A 41 10.81 -3.98 -10.50
N VAL A 42 11.99 -4.58 -10.34
CA VAL A 42 13.14 -3.94 -9.69
C VAL A 42 13.76 -2.96 -10.67
N PHE A 43 14.16 -1.79 -10.19
CA PHE A 43 14.88 -0.83 -11.03
C PHE A 43 16.27 -1.36 -11.39
N GLU A 44 16.65 -1.27 -12.66
CA GLU A 44 17.98 -1.67 -13.14
C GLU A 44 19.10 -0.74 -12.62
N SER A 45 18.75 0.50 -12.27
CA SER A 45 19.68 1.51 -11.75
C SER A 45 19.18 2.09 -10.42
N LEU A 46 20.08 2.76 -9.69
CA LEU A 46 19.74 3.39 -8.43
C LEU A 46 18.73 4.52 -8.63
N HIS A 47 17.59 4.41 -7.96
CA HIS A 47 16.57 5.45 -7.89
C HIS A 47 16.37 5.89 -6.44
N GLY A 48 15.90 7.12 -6.27
CA GLY A 48 15.55 7.64 -4.96
C GLY A 48 14.45 8.69 -5.03
N VAL A 49 13.83 8.93 -3.88
CA VAL A 49 12.80 9.96 -3.68
C VAL A 49 13.29 10.95 -2.63
N THR A 50 13.08 12.23 -2.87
CA THR A 50 13.38 13.28 -1.89
C THR A 50 12.17 13.44 -0.98
N ALA A 51 12.34 13.10 0.30
CA ALA A 51 11.32 13.31 1.32
C ALA A 51 11.20 14.80 1.69
N ALA A 52 10.10 15.18 2.35
CA ALA A 52 9.83 16.57 2.75
C ALA A 52 10.94 17.18 3.64
N ASN A 53 11.68 16.35 4.39
CA ASN A 53 12.82 16.77 5.21
C ASN A 53 14.13 16.92 4.41
N GLY A 54 14.10 16.81 3.09
CA GLY A 54 15.26 16.93 2.20
C GLY A 54 16.12 15.67 2.10
N LYS A 55 15.84 14.60 2.85
CA LYS A 55 16.58 13.33 2.72
C LYS A 55 16.19 12.60 1.44
N ILE A 56 17.17 11.97 0.82
CA ILE A 56 16.96 11.06 -0.31
C ILE A 56 16.80 9.64 0.23
N LEU A 57 15.65 9.03 -0.02
CA LEU A 57 15.36 7.65 0.34
C LEU A 57 15.50 6.75 -0.89
N PRO A 58 16.17 5.59 -0.80
CA PRO A 58 16.34 4.69 -1.94
C PRO A 58 15.01 4.03 -2.32
N ALA A 59 14.73 3.97 -3.62
CA ALA A 59 13.61 3.25 -4.19
C ALA A 59 14.11 1.95 -4.84
N ILE A 60 13.42 0.84 -4.57
CA ILE A 60 13.84 -0.50 -5.02
C ILE A 60 13.29 -0.82 -6.41
N GLY A 61 12.05 -0.43 -6.67
CA GLY A 61 11.34 -0.80 -7.88
C GLY A 61 9.97 -0.16 -7.93
N LYS A 62 9.19 -0.53 -8.94
CA LYS A 62 7.83 -0.04 -9.12
C LYS A 62 6.87 -1.12 -9.57
N GLY A 63 5.58 -0.83 -9.45
CA GLY A 63 4.55 -1.75 -9.90
C GLY A 63 3.14 -1.20 -9.71
N THR A 64 2.19 -2.13 -9.67
CA THR A 64 0.75 -1.84 -9.59
C THR A 64 0.15 -2.35 -8.28
N LEU A 65 -0.68 -1.52 -7.65
CA LEU A 65 -1.48 -1.88 -6.47
C LEU A 65 -2.96 -1.93 -6.86
N LYS A 66 -3.71 -2.88 -6.30
CA LYS A 66 -5.18 -2.83 -6.30
C LYS A 66 -5.64 -2.11 -5.05
N ILE A 67 -6.44 -1.06 -5.22
CA ILE A 67 -6.96 -0.25 -4.13
C ILE A 67 -8.48 -0.23 -4.15
N VAL A 68 -9.05 -0.02 -2.97
CA VAL A 68 -10.47 0.25 -2.79
C VAL A 68 -10.60 1.68 -2.30
N THR A 69 -11.40 2.47 -2.99
CA THR A 69 -11.68 3.86 -2.61
C THR A 69 -13.18 4.11 -2.57
N LYS A 70 -13.58 5.21 -1.92
CA LYS A 70 -14.96 5.67 -1.89
C LYS A 70 -15.03 7.04 -2.56
N VAL A 71 -15.71 7.12 -3.70
CA VAL A 71 -15.88 8.37 -4.46
C VAL A 71 -17.36 8.70 -4.49
N ASN A 72 -17.75 9.90 -4.03
CA ASN A 72 -19.14 10.34 -3.95
C ASN A 72 -20.08 9.38 -3.20
N GLY A 73 -19.57 8.69 -2.17
CA GLY A 73 -20.39 7.73 -1.42
C GLY A 73 -20.28 6.29 -1.93
N GLU A 74 -19.75 6.06 -3.12
CA GLU A 74 -19.73 4.76 -3.77
C GLU A 74 -18.37 4.08 -3.68
N LYS A 75 -18.37 2.78 -3.33
CA LYS A 75 -17.17 1.95 -3.28
C LYS A 75 -16.71 1.65 -4.71
N GLN A 76 -15.45 1.94 -5.01
CA GLN A 76 -14.83 1.66 -6.29
C GLN A 76 -13.54 0.86 -6.10
N PHE A 77 -13.35 -0.12 -6.99
CA PHE A 77 -12.11 -0.88 -7.11
C PHE A 77 -11.28 -0.25 -8.22
N LYS A 78 -10.02 0.08 -7.91
CA LYS A 78 -9.11 0.76 -8.83
C LYS A 78 -7.73 0.12 -8.79
N GLU A 79 -6.93 0.48 -9.78
CA GLU A 79 -5.51 0.16 -9.83
C GLU A 79 -4.70 1.46 -9.71
N LEU A 80 -3.72 1.46 -8.83
CA LEU A 80 -2.71 2.50 -8.74
C LEU A 80 -1.45 1.98 -9.44
N LYS A 81 -1.12 2.58 -10.58
CA LYS A 81 0.04 2.19 -11.40
C LYS A 81 1.26 3.03 -11.05
N GLU A 82 2.44 2.53 -11.42
CA GLU A 82 3.72 3.22 -11.23
C GLU A 82 3.98 3.60 -9.75
N VAL A 83 3.55 2.73 -8.82
CA VAL A 83 3.80 2.91 -7.39
C VAL A 83 5.21 2.45 -7.08
N TRP A 84 5.99 3.27 -6.39
CA TRP A 84 7.37 2.97 -6.03
C TRP A 84 7.44 2.32 -4.65
N LEU A 85 8.27 1.28 -4.52
CA LEU A 85 8.62 0.69 -3.24
C LEU A 85 9.79 1.45 -2.62
N VAL A 86 9.54 2.12 -1.50
CA VAL A 86 10.54 2.88 -0.73
C VAL A 86 10.46 2.42 0.73
N PRO A 87 11.21 1.38 1.15
CA PRO A 87 11.06 0.79 2.48
C PRO A 87 11.36 1.74 3.64
N GLY A 88 12.15 2.78 3.40
CA GLY A 88 12.53 3.77 4.42
C GLY A 88 11.53 4.91 4.61
N ILE A 89 10.39 4.90 3.91
CA ILE A 89 9.35 5.93 4.09
C ILE A 89 8.38 5.49 5.20
N ASN A 90 8.10 6.41 6.13
CA ASN A 90 7.22 6.25 7.28
C ASN A 90 6.26 7.43 7.37
#